data_AF-A0A5B6TWL1-F1
#
_entry.id   AF-A0A5B6TWL1-F1
#
_cell.length_a   1.000
_cell.length_b   1.000
_cell.length_c   1.000
_cell.angle_alpha   90.00
_cell.angle_beta   90.00
_cell.angle_gamma   90.00
#
_symmetry.space_group_name_H-M   'P 1'
#
loop_
_entity.id
_entity.type
_entity.pdbx_description
1 polymer ?
#
loop_
_entity_poly.entity_id
_entity_poly.type
_entity_poly.pdbx_seq_one_letter_code
_entity_poly.pdbx_strand_id
1 'polypeptide(L)'
;MEAIISFAGIGINYKKLQSKLQHDFGRVLKALTVTARALPGQPKHIAIRQETAFTLQGEYIYFPILLRKQFEMFNMVYTARPVSLRALPCVETEFPLFNYQQEMVDKIHKKLLSPYGRFYLHLNTGLGKTRIAISIIQKLLYPTLVIVPTKAIQIQWIDELTLLLP
;
A
#
# COMPACT_ATOMS: atom_id res chain seq x y z
N MET A 1 10.17 -17.84 -16.98
CA MET A 1 10.81 -16.54 -16.66
C MET A 1 10.46 -16.20 -15.22
N GLU A 2 11.40 -15.76 -14.39
CA GLU A 2 11.09 -15.41 -13.01
C GLU A 2 10.45 -14.02 -12.92
N ALA A 3 9.34 -13.92 -12.19
CA ALA A 3 8.68 -12.67 -11.85
C ALA A 3 8.59 -12.55 -10.33
N ILE A 4 8.64 -11.34 -9.83
CA ILE A 4 8.41 -11.00 -8.42
C ILE A 4 7.04 -10.35 -8.29
N ILE A 5 6.20 -10.87 -7.40
CA ILE A 5 4.96 -10.17 -7.01
C ILE A 5 5.26 -9.32 -5.78
N SER A 6 4.86 -8.05 -5.84
CA SER A 6 5.00 -7.08 -4.74
C SER A 6 3.85 -6.05 -4.76
N PHE A 7 3.82 -5.15 -3.77
CA PHE A 7 2.90 -4.01 -3.79
C PHE A 7 3.10 -3.08 -4.99
N ALA A 8 4.30 -3.03 -5.58
CA ALA A 8 4.56 -2.28 -6.81
C ALA A 8 4.03 -2.99 -8.07
N GLY A 9 3.51 -4.21 -7.93
CA GLY A 9 3.00 -5.05 -9.01
C GLY A 9 3.94 -6.21 -9.35
N ILE A 10 4.03 -6.54 -10.64
CA ILE A 10 4.80 -7.66 -11.20
C ILE A 10 6.16 -7.14 -11.62
N GLY A 11 7.19 -7.42 -10.82
CA GLY A 11 8.58 -7.10 -11.12
C GLY A 11 9.23 -8.17 -11.98
N ILE A 12 9.81 -7.79 -13.11
CA ILE A 12 10.61 -8.67 -13.96
C ILE A 12 12.02 -8.11 -14.00
N ASN A 13 13.05 -8.96 -13.93
CA ASN A 13 14.43 -8.47 -14.07
C ASN A 13 14.60 -7.85 -15.48
N TYR A 14 15.04 -6.59 -15.51
CA TYR A 14 15.11 -5.78 -16.72
C TYR A 14 16.01 -6.42 -17.79
N LYS A 15 17.20 -6.89 -17.40
CA LYS A 15 18.16 -7.52 -18.32
C LYS A 15 17.58 -8.82 -18.90
N LYS A 16 16.96 -9.66 -18.07
CA LYS A 16 16.30 -10.91 -18.52
C LYS A 16 15.11 -10.63 -19.46
N LEU A 17 14.35 -9.56 -19.21
CA LEU A 17 13.24 -9.18 -20.08
C LEU A 17 13.74 -8.63 -21.43
N GLN A 18 14.77 -7.78 -21.39
CA GLN A 18 15.41 -7.23 -22.59
C GLN A 18 16.02 -8.33 -23.44
N SER A 19 16.70 -9.32 -22.84
CA SER A 19 17.31 -10.43 -23.59
C SER A 19 16.27 -11.33 -24.27
N LYS A 20 15.07 -11.46 -23.67
CA LYS A 20 13.99 -12.29 -24.22
C LYS A 20 13.17 -11.58 -25.30
N LEU A 21 12.96 -10.27 -25.17
CA LEU A 21 12.22 -9.48 -26.18
C LEU A 21 13.12 -8.93 -27.29
N GLN A 22 14.43 -8.87 -27.07
CA GLN A 22 15.44 -8.43 -28.04
C GLN A 22 15.01 -7.16 -28.78
N HIS A 23 14.77 -7.23 -30.09
CA HIS A 23 14.39 -6.12 -30.96
C HIS A 23 12.99 -5.55 -30.63
N ASP A 24 12.09 -6.35 -30.06
CA ASP A 24 10.73 -5.93 -29.70
C ASP A 24 10.67 -5.18 -28.36
N PHE A 25 11.75 -5.21 -27.57
CA PHE A 25 11.75 -4.64 -26.22
C PHE A 25 11.34 -3.17 -26.18
N GLY A 26 11.96 -2.34 -27.03
CA GLY A 26 11.63 -0.91 -27.10
C GLY A 26 10.20 -0.65 -27.58
N ARG A 27 9.69 -1.47 -28.51
CA ARG A 27 8.32 -1.39 -29.01
C ARG A 27 7.30 -1.72 -27.92
N VAL A 28 7.58 -2.75 -27.11
CA VAL A 28 6.73 -3.14 -25.97
C VAL A 28 6.71 -2.05 -24.91
N LEU A 29 7.85 -1.49 -24.51
CA LEU A 29 7.88 -0.40 -23.54
C LEU A 29 7.11 0.84 -24.01
N LYS A 30 7.23 1.18 -25.30
CA LYS A 30 6.48 2.28 -25.91
C LYS A 30 4.96 2.03 -25.90
N ALA A 31 4.53 0.79 -26.18
CA ALA A 31 3.13 0.40 -26.12
C ALA A 31 2.56 0.41 -24.69
N LEU A 32 3.42 0.20 -23.69
CA LEU A 32 3.08 0.30 -22.26
C LEU A 32 3.15 1.72 -21.72
N THR A 33 3.29 2.73 -22.59
CA THR A 33 3.07 4.13 -22.22
C THR A 33 1.58 4.43 -22.38
N VAL A 34 0.87 4.57 -21.27
CA VAL A 34 -0.55 4.94 -21.31
C VAL A 34 -0.64 6.44 -21.53
N THR A 35 -1.10 6.82 -22.71
CA THR A 35 -1.60 8.17 -22.95
C THR A 35 -2.88 8.39 -22.13
N ALA A 36 -2.87 9.47 -21.36
CA ALA A 36 -4.02 10.14 -20.75
C ALA A 36 -4.42 9.68 -19.34
N ARG A 37 -3.78 10.30 -18.35
CA ARG A 37 -4.50 10.78 -17.17
C ARG A 37 -4.79 12.27 -17.36
N ALA A 38 -6.08 12.62 -17.41
CA ALA A 38 -6.53 14.02 -17.36
C ALA A 38 -6.26 14.54 -15.95
N LEU A 39 -5.22 15.35 -15.78
CA LEU A 39 -4.89 15.96 -14.50
C LEU A 39 -5.30 17.44 -14.53
N PRO A 40 -5.83 17.99 -13.42
CA PRO A 40 -6.11 19.41 -13.33
C PRO A 40 -4.80 20.20 -13.49
N GLY A 41 -4.70 21.00 -14.56
CA GLY A 41 -3.64 21.99 -14.72
C GLY A 41 -4.01 23.32 -14.05
N GLN A 42 -3.01 24.13 -13.72
CA GLN A 42 -3.24 25.52 -13.31
C GLN A 42 -3.35 26.45 -14.53
N PRO A 43 -4.21 27.48 -14.52
CA PRO A 43 -5.61 27.50 -14.12
C PRO A 43 -6.52 27.20 -15.33
N LYS A 44 -7.43 26.21 -15.21
CA LYS A 44 -8.52 25.85 -16.16
C LYS A 44 -8.19 25.06 -17.44
N HIS A 45 -7.04 24.40 -17.54
CA HIS A 45 -6.78 23.46 -18.63
C HIS A 45 -6.62 22.02 -18.11
N ILE A 46 -7.30 21.06 -18.76
CA ILE A 46 -7.04 19.63 -18.58
C ILE A 46 -5.74 19.32 -19.33
N ALA A 47 -4.66 19.06 -18.59
CA ALA A 47 -3.42 18.60 -19.19
C ALA A 47 -3.48 17.08 -19.34
N ILE A 48 -3.38 16.59 -20.57
CA ILE A 48 -3.22 15.16 -20.85
C ILE A 48 -1.76 14.84 -20.58
N ARG A 49 -1.48 14.15 -19.46
CA ARG A 49 -0.13 13.62 -19.20
C ARG A 49 -0.01 12.20 -19.71
N GLN A 50 1.12 11.91 -20.35
CA GLN A 50 1.54 10.55 -20.66
C GLN A 50 2.18 9.97 -19.40
N GLU A 51 1.66 8.83 -18.94
CA GLU A 51 2.24 8.08 -17.82
C GLU A 51 2.67 6.70 -18.32
N THR A 52 3.84 6.25 -17.88
CA THR A 52 4.29 4.89 -18.18
C THR A 52 3.54 3.90 -17.30
N ALA A 53 2.94 2.87 -17.88
CA ALA A 53 2.33 1.75 -17.13
C ALA A 53 3.40 0.75 -16.66
N PHE A 54 4.58 1.24 -16.32
CA PHE A 54 5.64 0.50 -15.67
C PHE A 54 6.51 1.46 -14.84
N THR A 55 7.22 0.91 -13.86
CA THR A 55 8.19 1.65 -13.04
C THR A 55 9.49 0.87 -12.96
N LEU A 56 10.62 1.54 -13.16
CA LEU A 56 11.95 0.95 -12.96
C LEU A 56 12.37 1.15 -11.50
N GLN A 57 12.72 0.07 -10.80
CA GLN A 57 13.25 0.12 -9.44
C GLN A 57 14.43 -0.86 -9.34
N GLY A 58 15.65 -0.31 -9.31
CA GLY A 58 16.88 -1.11 -9.34
C GLY A 58 16.96 -1.94 -10.63
N GLU A 59 17.20 -3.25 -10.49
CA GLU A 59 17.30 -4.17 -11.63
C GLU A 59 15.95 -4.67 -12.17
N TYR A 60 14.83 -4.23 -11.58
CA TYR A 60 13.51 -4.73 -11.92
C TYR A 60 12.66 -3.65 -12.60
N ILE A 61 11.92 -4.08 -13.62
CA ILE A 61 10.82 -3.33 -14.21
C ILE A 61 9.50 -3.88 -13.64
N TYR A 62 8.73 -3.01 -13.01
CA TYR A 62 7.46 -3.34 -12.37
C TYR A 62 6.29 -2.93 -13.24
N PHE A 63 5.41 -3.89 -13.51
CA PHE A 63 4.16 -3.69 -14.22
C PHE A 63 2.96 -3.76 -13.26
N PRO A 64 1.86 -3.03 -13.52
CA PRO A 64 0.64 -3.14 -12.73
C PRO A 64 0.19 -4.58 -12.58
N ILE A 65 -0.27 -4.95 -11.37
CA ILE A 65 -0.74 -6.31 -11.08
C ILE A 65 -1.92 -6.73 -11.97
N LEU A 66 -2.67 -5.76 -12.49
CA LEU A 66 -3.77 -5.98 -13.44
C LEU A 66 -3.31 -6.64 -14.75
N LEU A 67 -2.04 -6.47 -15.13
CA LEU A 67 -1.47 -7.08 -16.33
C LEU A 67 -1.09 -8.56 -16.13
N ARG A 68 -1.33 -9.14 -14.94
CA ARG A 68 -0.93 -10.52 -14.62
C ARG A 68 -1.41 -11.54 -15.63
N LYS A 69 -2.68 -11.45 -16.06
CA LYS A 69 -3.25 -12.39 -17.04
C LYS A 69 -2.53 -12.33 -18.38
N GLN A 70 -2.18 -11.13 -18.84
CA GLN A 70 -1.40 -10.93 -20.05
C GLN A 70 0.01 -11.51 -19.91
N PHE A 71 0.55 -11.55 -18.70
CA PHE A 71 1.85 -12.16 -18.42
C PHE A 71 1.83 -13.70 -18.29
N GLU A 72 0.66 -14.33 -18.11
CA GLU A 72 0.53 -15.80 -18.05
C GLU A 72 1.03 -16.48 -19.32
N MET A 73 0.89 -15.83 -20.48
CA MET A 73 1.36 -16.33 -21.78
C MET A 73 2.89 -16.53 -21.86
N PHE A 74 3.66 -15.97 -20.92
CA PHE A 74 5.12 -16.07 -20.91
C PHE A 74 5.66 -17.21 -20.03
N ASN A 75 4.81 -18.10 -19.52
CA ASN A 75 5.17 -19.18 -18.58
C ASN A 75 6.06 -18.65 -17.45
N MET A 76 5.51 -17.67 -16.72
CA MET A 76 6.24 -17.02 -15.64
C MET A 76 6.15 -17.85 -14.35
N VAL A 77 7.30 -18.00 -13.68
CA VAL A 77 7.38 -18.53 -12.32
C VAL A 77 7.33 -17.32 -11.40
N TYR A 78 6.24 -17.19 -10.66
CA TYR A 78 6.04 -16.07 -9.74
C TYR A 78 6.61 -16.41 -8.37
N THR A 79 7.53 -15.58 -7.91
CA THR A 79 8.00 -15.56 -6.53
C THR A 79 7.37 -14.38 -5.82
N ALA A 80 6.60 -14.63 -4.76
CA ALA A 80 6.19 -13.54 -3.89
C ALA A 80 7.42 -13.11 -3.10
N ARG A 81 7.77 -11.82 -3.11
CA ARG A 81 8.70 -11.34 -2.08
C ARG A 81 7.99 -11.52 -0.74
N PRO A 82 8.63 -12.17 0.25
CA PRO A 82 8.02 -12.31 1.56
C PRO A 82 7.68 -10.90 2.07
N VAL A 83 6.41 -10.71 2.44
CA VAL A 83 6.01 -9.52 3.16
C VAL A 83 6.74 -9.60 4.49
N SER A 84 7.68 -8.69 4.72
CA SER A 84 8.30 -8.57 6.04
C SER A 84 7.23 -8.07 7.00
N LEU A 85 6.69 -8.98 7.79
CA LEU A 85 5.81 -8.65 8.90
C LEU A 85 6.70 -8.28 10.07
N ARG A 86 6.58 -7.03 10.53
CA ARG A 86 7.17 -6.61 11.79
C ARG A 86 6.11 -6.82 12.87
N ALA A 87 6.33 -7.82 13.72
CA ALA A 87 5.55 -7.96 14.95
C ALA A 87 5.99 -6.88 15.93
N LEU A 88 5.02 -6.19 16.53
CA LEU A 88 5.25 -5.26 17.63
C LEU A 88 4.50 -5.79 18.86
N PRO A 89 5.12 -5.82 20.04
CA PRO A 89 4.45 -6.27 21.25
C PRO A 89 3.27 -5.33 21.55
N CYS A 90 2.09 -5.88 21.77
CA CYS A 90 0.95 -5.11 22.25
C CYS A 90 1.07 -5.01 23.78
N VAL A 91 1.66 -3.93 24.27
CA VAL A 91 1.69 -3.60 25.69
C VAL A 91 0.48 -2.72 26.00
N GLU A 92 -0.29 -3.09 27.04
CA GLU A 92 -1.32 -2.21 27.59
C GLU A 92 -0.64 -0.93 28.10
N THR A 93 -0.73 0.12 27.30
CA THR A 93 -0.11 1.41 27.61
C THR A 93 -1.16 2.47 27.40
N GLU A 94 -1.57 3.11 28.49
CA GLU A 94 -2.50 4.24 28.41
C GLU A 94 -1.74 5.49 28.00
N PHE A 95 -2.16 6.09 26.88
CA PHE A 95 -1.69 7.40 26.47
C PHE A 95 -2.87 8.37 26.36
N PRO A 96 -2.65 9.67 26.62
CA PRO A 96 -3.73 10.64 26.65
C PRO A 96 -4.35 10.81 25.26
N LEU A 97 -5.66 10.65 25.20
CA LEU A 97 -6.51 10.97 24.05
C LEU A 97 -7.29 12.25 24.34
N PHE A 98 -7.54 13.04 23.30
CA PHE A 98 -8.55 14.11 23.41
C PHE A 98 -9.95 13.49 23.58
N ASN A 99 -10.87 14.21 24.22
CA ASN A 99 -12.23 13.74 24.50
C ASN A 99 -12.94 13.20 23.24
N TYR A 100 -12.80 13.89 22.10
CA TYR A 100 -13.40 13.44 20.84
C TYR A 100 -12.80 12.13 20.32
N GLN A 101 -11.51 11.88 20.57
CA GLN A 101 -10.84 10.65 20.17
C GLN A 101 -11.30 9.50 21.06
N GLN A 102 -11.38 9.74 22.37
CA GLN A 102 -11.88 8.76 23.34
C GLN A 102 -13.32 8.33 23.01
N GLU A 103 -14.19 9.30 22.72
CA GLU A 103 -15.58 9.03 22.33
C GLU A 103 -15.65 8.16 21.06
N MET A 104 -14.77 8.41 20.08
CA MET A 104 -14.70 7.59 18.86
C MET A 104 -14.21 6.18 19.15
N VAL A 105 -13.18 6.03 19.98
CA VAL A 105 -12.66 4.72 20.42
C VAL A 105 -13.77 3.91 21.07
N ASP A 106 -14.52 4.49 21.99
CA ASP A 106 -15.58 3.79 22.73
C ASP A 106 -16.74 3.37 21.82
N LYS A 107 -17.15 4.26 20.91
CA LYS A 107 -18.19 3.95 19.90
C LYS A 107 -17.76 2.82 18.98
N ILE A 108 -16.51 2.82 18.52
CA ILE A 108 -16.00 1.80 17.59
C ILE A 108 -15.81 0.48 18.32
N HIS A 109 -15.22 0.49 19.51
CA HIS A 109 -15.02 -0.71 20.33
C HIS A 109 -16.35 -1.43 20.57
N LYS A 110 -17.40 -0.70 20.96
CA LYS A 110 -18.75 -1.27 21.14
C LYS A 110 -19.31 -1.90 19.86
N LYS A 111 -19.04 -1.34 18.68
CA LYS A 111 -19.46 -1.93 17.39
C LYS A 111 -18.67 -3.19 17.03
N LEU A 112 -17.41 -3.26 17.43
CA LEU A 112 -16.50 -4.37 17.11
C LEU A 112 -16.70 -5.59 18.02
N LEU A 113 -17.36 -5.45 19.17
CA LEU A 113 -17.80 -6.59 20.00
C LEU A 113 -18.85 -7.48 19.30
N SER A 114 -19.44 -7.02 18.20
CA SER A 114 -20.29 -7.86 17.35
C SER A 114 -19.42 -8.70 16.41
N PRO A 115 -19.72 -10.00 16.21
CA PRO A 115 -18.87 -10.95 15.46
C PRO A 115 -18.58 -10.56 14.00
N TYR A 116 -19.27 -9.56 13.45
CA TYR A 116 -19.10 -9.10 12.06
C TYR A 116 -19.03 -7.57 11.95
N GLY A 117 -18.27 -6.92 12.84
CA GLY A 117 -18.10 -5.46 12.83
C GLY A 117 -17.28 -4.97 11.63
N ARG A 118 -17.90 -4.18 10.75
CA ARG A 118 -17.19 -3.29 9.80
C ARG A 118 -17.50 -1.85 10.17
N PHE A 119 -16.48 -1.00 10.16
CA PHE A 119 -16.65 0.43 10.37
C PHE A 119 -15.75 1.23 9.43
N TYR A 120 -16.13 2.48 9.21
CA TYR A 120 -15.35 3.45 8.46
C TYR A 120 -15.10 4.65 9.37
N LEU A 121 -13.83 4.94 9.64
CA LEU A 121 -13.43 6.11 10.41
C LEU A 121 -13.13 7.27 9.45
N HIS A 122 -14.04 8.23 9.39
CA HIS A 122 -13.86 9.46 8.63
C HIS A 122 -13.42 10.60 9.55
N LEU A 123 -12.19 11.07 9.38
CA LEU A 123 -11.63 12.20 10.11
C LEU A 123 -10.73 13.02 9.20
N ASN A 124 -10.75 14.34 9.38
CA ASN A 124 -9.84 15.26 8.71
C ASN A 124 -8.38 14.96 9.05
N THR A 125 -7.46 15.45 8.22
CA THR A 125 -6.01 15.39 8.48
C THR A 125 -5.68 16.10 9.80
N GLY A 126 -4.67 15.61 10.52
CA GLY A 126 -4.25 16.19 11.81
C GLY A 126 -5.07 15.77 13.03
N LEU A 127 -6.25 15.15 12.88
CA LEU A 127 -7.11 14.78 14.03
C LEU A 127 -6.68 13.50 14.79
N GLY A 128 -5.51 12.94 14.50
CA GLY A 128 -4.97 11.78 15.23
C GLY A 128 -5.65 10.44 14.93
N LYS A 129 -5.94 10.17 13.64
CA LYS A 129 -6.50 8.88 13.18
C LYS A 129 -5.67 7.67 13.64
N THR A 130 -4.35 7.79 13.58
CA THR A 130 -3.42 6.73 14.00
C THR A 130 -3.58 6.41 15.48
N ARG A 131 -3.62 7.44 16.35
CA ARG A 131 -3.83 7.28 17.79
C ARG A 131 -5.15 6.60 18.15
N ILE A 132 -6.25 7.03 17.52
CA ILE A 132 -7.56 6.38 17.69
C ILE A 132 -7.47 4.89 17.32
N ALA A 133 -6.85 4.57 16.19
CA ALA A 133 -6.73 3.19 15.75
C ALA A 133 -5.85 2.35 16.69
N ILE A 134 -4.74 2.89 17.19
CA ILE A 134 -3.88 2.22 18.17
C ILE A 134 -4.68 1.93 19.46
N SER A 135 -5.43 2.90 19.99
CA SER A 135 -6.25 2.68 21.19
C SER A 135 -7.35 1.64 20.97
N ILE A 136 -7.95 1.58 19.78
CA ILE A 136 -8.89 0.52 19.43
C ILE A 136 -8.20 -0.85 19.45
N ILE A 137 -7.00 -0.96 18.85
CA ILE A 137 -6.21 -2.19 18.83
C ILE A 137 -5.88 -2.65 20.26
N GLN A 138 -5.43 -1.73 21.11
CA GLN A 138 -5.14 -2.00 22.51
C GLN A 138 -6.38 -2.48 23.28
N LYS A 139 -7.54 -1.83 23.11
CA LYS A 139 -8.79 -2.26 23.78
C LYS A 139 -9.27 -3.64 23.31
N LEU A 140 -9.03 -3.98 22.06
CA LEU A 140 -9.47 -5.24 21.47
C LEU A 140 -8.60 -6.43 21.89
N LEU A 141 -7.31 -6.22 22.20
CA LEU A 141 -6.36 -7.28 22.56
C LEU A 141 -6.26 -8.42 21.53
N TYR A 142 -6.54 -8.14 20.26
CA TYR A 142 -6.40 -9.09 19.16
C TYR A 142 -5.17 -8.79 18.30
N PRO A 143 -4.48 -9.82 17.77
CA PRO A 143 -3.48 -9.64 16.73
C PRO A 143 -4.06 -8.86 15.54
N THR A 144 -3.50 -7.68 15.26
CA THR A 144 -4.04 -6.77 14.25
C THR A 144 -3.08 -6.61 13.08
N LEU A 145 -3.58 -6.74 11.85
CA LEU A 145 -2.86 -6.42 10.63
C LEU A 145 -3.22 -5.01 10.15
N VAL A 146 -2.24 -4.11 10.12
CA VAL A 146 -2.39 -2.76 9.57
C VAL A 146 -1.88 -2.72 8.14
N ILE A 147 -2.73 -2.32 7.19
CA ILE A 147 -2.40 -2.22 5.77
C ILE A 147 -2.37 -0.74 5.38
N VAL A 148 -1.26 -0.31 4.77
CA VAL A 148 -1.03 1.09 4.36
C VAL A 148 -0.57 1.16 2.91
N PRO A 149 -0.89 2.24 2.17
CA PRO A 149 -0.61 2.30 0.73
C PRO A 149 0.85 2.67 0.42
N THR A 150 1.61 3.23 1.36
CA THR A 150 2.98 3.71 1.13
C THR A 150 3.91 3.40 2.30
N LYS A 151 5.21 3.29 2.02
CA LYS A 151 6.26 3.14 3.05
C LYS A 151 6.34 4.34 4.00
N ALA A 152 6.06 5.55 3.52
CA ALA A 152 6.06 6.73 4.36
C ALA A 152 4.99 6.63 5.46
N ILE A 153 3.78 6.20 5.10
CA ILE A 153 2.71 5.96 6.08
C ILE A 153 3.08 4.78 6.99
N GLN A 154 3.71 3.73 6.46
CA GLN A 154 4.19 2.61 7.27
C GLN A 154 5.16 3.07 8.36
N ILE A 155 6.13 3.92 8.02
CA ILE A 155 7.10 4.48 8.98
C ILE A 155 6.36 5.30 10.04
N GLN A 156 5.42 6.17 9.66
CA GLN A 156 4.61 6.94 10.62
C GLN A 156 3.86 6.05 11.62
N TRP A 157 3.31 4.93 11.16
CA TRP A 157 2.66 3.96 12.04
C TRP A 157 3.64 3.28 12.99
N ILE A 158 4.81 2.88 12.49
CA ILE A 158 5.86 2.26 13.30
C ILE A 158 6.35 3.25 14.37
N ASP A 159 6.59 4.50 14.01
CA ASP A 159 7.07 5.53 14.92
C ASP A 159 6.04 5.81 16.02
N GLU A 160 4.77 6.00 15.67
CA GLU A 160 3.69 6.18 16.66
C GLU A 160 3.50 4.95 17.55
N LEU A 161 3.53 3.74 16.99
CA LEU A 161 3.43 2.51 17.78
C LEU A 161 4.63 2.36 18.73
N THR A 162 5.83 2.70 18.28
CA THR A 162 7.05 2.60 19.11
C THR A 162 7.11 3.68 20.19
N LEU A 163 6.54 4.87 19.93
CA LEU A 163 6.40 5.93 20.92
C LEU A 163 5.38 5.57 22.01
N LEU A 164 4.33 4.82 21.64
CA LEU A 164 3.19 4.52 22.50
C LEU A 164 3.24 3.12 23.14
N LEU A 165 4.14 2.25 22.70
CA LEU A 165 4.37 0.92 23.24
C LEU A 165 5.84 0.86 23.71
N PRO A 166 6.11 0.90 25.03
CA PRO A 166 7.46 0.81 25.58
C PRO A 166 8.13 -0.55 25.30
#